data_AF-A0A951JN37-F1
#
_entry.id   AF-A0A951JN37-F1
#
_cell.length_a   1.000
_cell.length_b   1.000
_cell.length_c   1.000
_cell.angle_alpha   90.00
_cell.angle_beta   90.00
_cell.angle_gamma   90.00
#
_symmetry.space_group_name_H-M   'P 1'
#
loop_
_entity.id
_entity.type
_entity.pdbx_description
1 polymer ?
#
loop_
_entity_poly.entity_id
_entity_poly.type
_entity_poly.pdbx_seq_one_letter_code
_entity_poly.pdbx_strand_id
1 'polypeptide(L)'
;MVACGSDAAVERASDAEAPTSGSSEAVSSPDPRLTPTVVWEPCEEPFECATVPVPVDHEVPEGETLDVALIRLPAPAAARRIGSLLVNPGGPGASGVDFVRHAAIETIPAELRARFDVVGFDPRGVGASRPVTCEAGSAGFLSHDLAPDDPAEAATVLAAAAMDSCGRSPPSCPPCPGSATSCSCRRVSRCRRTTAPGRSPK
;
A
#
# COMPACT_ATOMS: atom_id res chain seq x y z
N MET A 1 20.47 -21.24 56.99
CA MET A 1 20.21 -20.44 58.20
C MET A 1 19.12 -19.45 57.88
N VAL A 2 18.03 -19.56 58.64
CA VAL A 2 17.05 -18.54 59.04
C VAL A 2 16.49 -17.60 57.97
N ALA A 3 15.20 -17.83 57.68
CA ALA A 3 14.24 -16.92 57.09
C ALA A 3 13.63 -15.96 58.13
N CYS A 4 12.97 -14.89 57.66
CA CYS A 4 11.73 -14.31 58.19
C CYS A 4 11.22 -13.33 57.10
N GLY A 5 10.09 -13.53 56.41
CA GLY A 5 8.70 -13.64 56.92
C GLY A 5 8.11 -12.21 57.02
N SER A 6 6.89 -11.84 56.65
CA SER A 6 5.66 -12.49 56.18
C SER A 6 4.71 -11.34 55.75
N ASP A 7 3.97 -11.46 54.64
CA ASP A 7 2.50 -11.69 54.55
C ASP A 7 1.62 -10.47 54.25
N ALA A 8 0.67 -10.75 53.35
CA ALA A 8 -0.68 -10.19 53.20
C ALA A 8 -0.87 -8.70 52.88
N ALA A 9 -1.43 -8.42 51.70
CA ALA A 9 -2.87 -8.14 51.60
C ALA A 9 -3.29 -7.90 50.13
N VAL A 10 -4.36 -8.58 49.73
CA VAL A 10 -5.24 -8.18 48.63
C VAL A 10 -6.08 -7.00 49.14
N GLU A 11 -6.17 -5.90 48.38
CA GLU A 11 -7.31 -4.97 48.42
C GLU A 11 -7.51 -4.37 47.01
N ARG A 12 -8.76 -4.40 46.53
CA ARG A 12 -9.25 -3.65 45.35
C ARG A 12 -9.91 -2.36 45.83
N ALA A 13 -9.67 -1.24 45.13
CA ALA A 13 -10.65 -0.20 44.79
C ALA A 13 -9.92 0.89 43.97
N SER A 14 -10.37 1.19 42.75
CA SER A 14 -11.16 2.39 42.36
C SER A 14 -10.34 3.69 42.55
N ASP A 15 -10.03 4.47 41.52
CA ASP A 15 -10.95 5.01 40.51
C ASP A 15 -10.30 5.17 39.13
N ALA A 16 -10.99 4.70 38.10
CA ALA A 16 -10.69 5.04 36.72
C ALA A 16 -11.33 6.40 36.42
N GLU A 17 -10.51 7.45 36.32
CA GLU A 17 -10.96 8.74 35.82
C GLU A 17 -11.22 8.60 34.30
N ALA A 18 -12.49 8.70 33.93
CA ALA A 18 -12.93 8.63 32.54
C ALA A 18 -12.41 9.85 31.76
N PRO A 19 -11.80 9.68 30.57
CA PRO A 19 -11.50 10.82 29.73
C PRO A 19 -12.81 11.45 29.26
N THR A 20 -12.97 12.73 29.60
CA THR A 20 -14.01 13.65 29.16
C THR A 20 -14.23 13.57 27.65
N SER A 21 -15.51 13.59 27.29
CA SER A 21 -16.06 13.65 25.93
C SER A 21 -15.30 14.65 25.04
N GLY A 22 -14.44 14.12 24.17
CA GLY A 22 -13.88 14.85 23.04
C GLY A 22 -14.97 15.07 22.00
N SER A 23 -15.12 16.32 21.57
CA SER A 23 -16.07 16.72 20.53
C SER A 23 -15.92 15.83 19.30
N SER A 24 -17.05 15.26 18.84
CA SER A 24 -17.13 14.61 17.54
C SER A 24 -16.79 15.64 16.47
N GLU A 25 -15.55 15.62 15.96
CA GLU A 25 -15.25 16.30 14.71
C GLU A 25 -16.21 15.76 13.65
N ALA A 26 -17.00 16.65 13.06
CA ALA A 26 -17.86 16.30 11.94
C ALA A 26 -16.96 15.75 10.83
N VAL A 27 -17.21 14.52 10.41
CA VAL A 27 -16.53 13.93 9.25
C VAL A 27 -16.92 14.78 8.04
N SER A 28 -15.99 15.60 7.55
CA SER A 28 -16.20 16.40 6.33
C SER A 28 -16.62 15.47 5.20
N SER A 29 -17.60 15.90 4.41
CA SER A 29 -18.00 15.15 3.20
C SER A 29 -16.77 14.94 2.30
N PRO A 30 -16.64 13.77 1.64
CA PRO A 30 -15.53 13.51 0.74
C PRO A 30 -15.48 14.58 -0.35
N ASP A 31 -14.29 15.15 -0.60
CA ASP A 31 -14.10 16.01 -1.77
C ASP A 31 -14.40 15.16 -3.03
N PRO A 32 -15.37 15.56 -3.87
CA PRO A 32 -15.70 14.81 -5.09
C PRO A 32 -14.50 14.62 -6.03
N ARG A 33 -13.46 15.46 -5.93
CA ARG A 33 -12.18 15.30 -6.65
C ARG A 33 -11.35 14.11 -6.16
N LEU A 34 -11.56 13.69 -4.91
CA LEU A 34 -10.94 12.50 -4.32
C LEU A 34 -11.79 11.23 -4.53
N THR A 35 -12.94 11.35 -5.20
CA THR A 35 -13.82 10.23 -5.55
C THR A 35 -14.06 10.18 -7.06
N PRO A 36 -13.03 9.89 -7.87
CA PRO A 36 -13.17 9.81 -9.32
C PRO A 36 -14.14 8.70 -9.72
N THR A 37 -14.91 8.94 -10.79
CA THR A 37 -15.74 7.91 -11.40
C THR A 37 -14.83 6.94 -12.15
N VAL A 38 -15.01 5.63 -11.90
CA VAL A 38 -14.22 4.59 -12.55
C VAL A 38 -14.95 4.10 -13.81
N VAL A 39 -14.30 4.26 -14.96
CA VAL A 39 -14.80 3.75 -16.24
C VAL A 39 -14.12 2.41 -16.50
N TRP A 40 -14.92 1.34 -16.50
CA TRP A 40 -14.45 -0.02 -16.72
C TRP A 40 -14.57 -0.41 -18.19
N GLU A 41 -13.53 -1.05 -18.71
CA GLU A 41 -13.49 -1.59 -20.07
C GLU A 41 -13.05 -3.05 -20.04
N PRO A 42 -13.56 -3.92 -20.93
CA PRO A 42 -13.04 -5.28 -21.07
C PRO A 42 -11.54 -5.24 -21.42
N CYS A 43 -10.74 -6.09 -20.79
CA CYS A 43 -9.31 -6.19 -21.12
C CYS A 43 -8.89 -7.62 -21.49
N GLU A 44 -9.12 -8.59 -20.62
CA GLU A 44 -8.91 -10.02 -20.89
C GLU A 44 -10.02 -10.76 -20.19
N GLU A 45 -10.83 -11.55 -20.89
CA GLU A 45 -11.91 -12.32 -20.25
C GLU A 45 -11.34 -13.21 -19.13
N PRO A 46 -11.95 -13.22 -17.93
CA PRO A 46 -13.23 -12.61 -17.53
C PRO A 46 -13.11 -11.22 -16.87
N PHE A 47 -12.03 -10.50 -17.07
CA PHE A 47 -11.66 -9.27 -16.38
C PHE A 47 -12.02 -7.99 -17.14
N GLU A 48 -12.30 -6.97 -16.35
CA GLU A 48 -12.38 -5.58 -16.80
C GLU A 48 -11.25 -4.77 -16.16
N CYS A 49 -10.74 -3.78 -16.88
CA CYS A 49 -9.67 -2.92 -16.43
C CYS A 49 -10.14 -1.46 -16.41
N ALA A 50 -9.50 -0.65 -15.58
CA ALA A 50 -9.73 0.78 -15.52
C ALA A 50 -8.45 1.51 -15.15
N THR A 51 -8.40 2.80 -15.47
CA THR A 51 -7.34 3.70 -15.04
C THR A 51 -7.95 4.90 -14.32
N VAL A 52 -7.41 5.25 -13.16
CA VAL A 52 -7.87 6.38 -12.37
C VAL A 52 -6.74 7.39 -12.18
N PRO A 53 -6.87 8.63 -12.69
CA PRO A 53 -5.90 9.68 -12.42
C PRO A 53 -6.05 10.15 -10.97
N VAL A 54 -4.94 10.21 -10.25
CA VAL A 54 -4.88 10.70 -8.87
C VAL A 54 -3.80 11.79 -8.74
N PRO A 55 -4.03 12.83 -7.93
CA PRO A 55 -3.05 13.91 -7.78
C PRO A 55 -1.76 13.35 -7.19
N VAL A 56 -0.63 13.75 -7.74
CA VAL A 56 0.70 13.36 -7.27
C VAL A 56 0.94 13.88 -5.85
N ASP A 57 0.44 15.08 -5.55
CA ASP A 57 0.39 15.66 -4.22
C ASP A 57 -1.07 15.94 -3.84
N HIS A 58 -1.57 15.29 -2.78
CA HIS A 58 -2.96 15.48 -2.33
C HIS A 58 -3.21 16.88 -1.75
N GLU A 59 -2.17 17.62 -1.36
CA GLU A 59 -2.28 19.02 -0.92
C GLU A 59 -2.41 19.98 -2.12
N VAL A 60 -2.10 19.51 -3.33
CA VAL A 60 -2.25 20.24 -4.60
C VAL A 60 -3.10 19.41 -5.58
N PRO A 61 -4.43 19.30 -5.35
CA PRO A 61 -5.30 18.37 -6.08
C PRO A 61 -5.41 18.68 -7.59
N GLU A 62 -5.18 19.93 -8.00
CA GLU A 62 -5.13 20.35 -9.41
C GLU A 62 -3.72 20.25 -10.03
N GLY A 63 -2.76 19.67 -9.30
CA GLY A 63 -1.37 19.53 -9.74
C GLY A 63 -1.14 18.41 -10.75
N GLU A 64 0.12 17.97 -10.86
CA GLU A 64 0.47 16.78 -11.65
C GLU A 64 -0.34 15.57 -11.17
N THR A 65 -0.83 14.75 -12.09
CA THR A 65 -1.50 13.48 -11.77
C THR A 65 -0.64 12.28 -12.15
N LEU A 66 -0.94 11.14 -11.54
CA LEU A 66 -0.47 9.84 -11.98
C LEU A 66 -1.65 8.91 -12.17
N ASP A 67 -1.49 7.95 -13.06
CA ASP A 67 -2.50 6.94 -13.34
C ASP A 67 -2.34 5.76 -12.39
N VAL A 68 -3.43 5.40 -11.71
CA VAL A 68 -3.57 4.17 -10.93
C VAL A 68 -4.30 3.15 -11.79
N ALA A 69 -3.63 2.03 -12.06
CA ALA A 69 -4.21 0.90 -12.78
C ALA A 69 -5.08 0.05 -11.86
N LEU A 70 -6.25 -0.34 -12.35
CA LEU A 70 -7.17 -1.26 -11.68
C LEU A 70 -7.56 -2.42 -12.60
N ILE A 71 -7.89 -3.53 -11.98
CA ILE A 71 -8.52 -4.69 -12.61
C ILE A 71 -9.68 -5.15 -11.73
N ARG A 72 -10.72 -5.68 -12.37
CA ARG A 72 -11.89 -6.23 -11.72
C ARG A 72 -12.24 -7.58 -12.33
N LEU A 73 -12.45 -8.58 -11.47
CA LEU A 73 -13.19 -9.79 -11.79
C LEU A 73 -14.65 -9.56 -11.38
N PRO A 74 -15.59 -9.39 -12.33
CA PRO A 74 -16.98 -9.12 -12.00
C PRO A 74 -17.65 -10.33 -11.35
N ALA A 75 -18.59 -10.08 -10.41
CA ALA A 75 -19.46 -11.13 -9.92
C ALA A 75 -20.35 -11.65 -11.08
N PRO A 76 -20.52 -12.97 -11.24
CA PRO A 76 -21.19 -13.56 -12.41
C PRO A 76 -22.69 -13.21 -12.51
N ALA A 77 -23.32 -12.79 -11.40
CA ALA A 77 -24.72 -12.41 -11.36
C ALA A 77 -24.89 -11.02 -10.75
N ALA A 78 -24.94 -9.99 -11.60
CA ALA A 78 -25.06 -8.60 -11.19
C ALA A 78 -26.21 -8.34 -10.18
N ALA A 79 -27.35 -9.01 -10.35
CA ALA A 79 -28.51 -8.88 -9.45
C ALA A 79 -28.29 -9.43 -8.03
N ARG A 80 -27.30 -10.32 -7.83
CA ARG A 80 -26.95 -10.89 -6.51
C ARG A 80 -25.71 -10.25 -5.90
N ARG A 81 -25.04 -9.37 -6.65
CA ARG A 81 -23.83 -8.68 -6.22
C ARG A 81 -24.12 -7.75 -5.04
N ILE A 82 -23.33 -7.88 -4.00
CA ILE A 82 -23.36 -7.05 -2.79
C ILE A 82 -22.54 -5.78 -3.01
N GLY A 83 -21.36 -5.89 -3.62
CA GLY A 83 -20.46 -4.76 -3.85
C GLY A 83 -19.11 -5.18 -4.42
N SER A 84 -18.06 -4.46 -4.05
CA SER A 84 -16.68 -4.72 -4.45
C SER A 84 -15.84 -5.19 -3.26
N LEU A 85 -14.99 -6.19 -3.49
CA LEU A 85 -13.96 -6.64 -2.57
C LEU A 85 -12.62 -6.11 -3.07
N LEU A 86 -12.12 -5.05 -2.43
CA LEU A 86 -10.81 -4.47 -2.76
C LEU A 86 -9.71 -5.33 -2.13
N VAL A 87 -8.77 -5.80 -2.95
CA VAL A 87 -7.65 -6.64 -2.52
C VAL A 87 -6.31 -5.94 -2.73
N ASN A 88 -5.39 -6.17 -1.79
CA ASN A 88 -4.00 -5.76 -1.89
C ASN A 88 -3.14 -6.95 -1.40
N PRO A 89 -2.36 -7.61 -2.28
CA PRO A 89 -1.64 -8.86 -1.99
C PRO A 89 -0.53 -8.75 -0.92
N GLY A 90 -0.25 -7.55 -0.42
CA GLY A 90 0.74 -7.32 0.63
C GLY A 90 2.14 -7.01 0.10
N GLY A 91 3.14 -7.02 0.99
CA GLY A 91 4.43 -6.37 0.76
C GLY A 91 4.28 -4.86 0.51
N PRO A 92 5.38 -4.16 0.23
CA PRO A 92 5.37 -3.04 -0.69
C PRO A 92 5.82 -3.52 -2.08
N GLY A 93 5.22 -2.98 -3.15
CA GLY A 93 5.64 -3.28 -4.52
C GLY A 93 4.96 -4.46 -5.21
N ALA A 94 4.12 -5.23 -4.52
CA ALA A 94 3.32 -6.27 -5.18
C ALA A 94 2.15 -5.66 -5.96
N SER A 95 1.97 -6.11 -7.20
CA SER A 95 0.88 -5.67 -8.07
C SER A 95 -0.44 -6.32 -7.67
N GLY A 96 -1.43 -5.49 -7.32
CA GLY A 96 -2.80 -5.96 -7.13
C GLY A 96 -3.47 -6.34 -8.44
N VAL A 97 -3.06 -5.74 -9.56
CA VAL A 97 -3.51 -6.12 -10.89
C VAL A 97 -3.11 -7.55 -11.23
N ASP A 98 -1.82 -7.88 -11.06
CA ASP A 98 -1.31 -9.22 -11.33
C ASP A 98 -1.88 -10.26 -10.36
N PHE A 99 -2.10 -9.88 -9.10
CA PHE A 99 -2.75 -10.78 -8.14
C PHE A 99 -4.15 -11.17 -8.60
N VAL A 100 -4.98 -10.22 -9.03
CA VAL A 100 -6.34 -10.55 -9.48
C VAL A 100 -6.30 -11.34 -10.78
N ARG A 101 -5.41 -10.98 -11.71
CA ARG A 101 -5.27 -11.68 -13.00
C ARG A 101 -4.90 -13.15 -12.82
N HIS A 102 -3.96 -13.45 -11.93
CA HIS A 102 -3.34 -14.78 -11.88
C HIS A 102 -3.74 -15.63 -10.68
N ALA A 103 -4.20 -15.03 -9.58
CA ALA A 103 -4.39 -15.73 -8.31
C ALA A 103 -5.80 -15.60 -7.71
N ALA A 104 -6.58 -14.56 -8.02
CA ALA A 104 -7.85 -14.32 -7.34
C ALA A 104 -8.88 -15.46 -7.49
N ILE A 105 -8.92 -16.14 -8.63
CA ILE A 105 -9.86 -17.25 -8.86
C ILE A 105 -9.58 -18.42 -7.90
N GLU A 106 -8.31 -18.72 -7.68
CA GLU A 106 -7.85 -19.84 -6.84
C GLU A 106 -7.78 -19.48 -5.35
N THR A 107 -7.41 -18.24 -5.03
CA THR A 107 -7.16 -17.81 -3.65
C THR A 107 -8.38 -17.23 -2.95
N ILE A 108 -9.32 -16.64 -3.70
CA ILE A 108 -10.53 -16.05 -3.12
C ILE A 108 -11.66 -17.09 -3.20
N PRO A 109 -12.31 -17.42 -2.07
CA PRO A 109 -13.41 -18.37 -2.02
C PRO A 109 -14.51 -18.06 -3.05
N ALA A 110 -15.06 -19.12 -3.65
CA ALA A 110 -16.09 -19.01 -4.69
C ALA A 110 -17.34 -18.28 -4.18
N GLU A 111 -17.66 -18.44 -2.89
CA GLU A 111 -18.76 -17.77 -2.21
C GLU A 111 -18.60 -16.25 -2.23
N LEU A 112 -17.36 -15.75 -2.09
CA LEU A 112 -17.07 -14.32 -2.17
C LEU A 112 -17.13 -13.84 -3.62
N ARG A 113 -16.50 -14.56 -4.56
CA ARG A 113 -16.52 -14.21 -5.99
C ARG A 113 -17.92 -14.24 -6.60
N ALA A 114 -18.83 -15.04 -6.03
CA ALA A 114 -20.23 -15.07 -6.46
C ALA A 114 -21.03 -13.82 -6.05
N ARG A 115 -20.55 -13.07 -5.05
CA ARG A 115 -21.29 -11.96 -4.42
C ARG A 115 -20.56 -10.62 -4.51
N PHE A 116 -19.26 -10.60 -4.78
CA PHE A 116 -18.47 -9.39 -4.89
C PHE A 116 -17.71 -9.34 -6.20
N ASP A 117 -17.60 -8.15 -6.77
CA ASP A 117 -16.56 -7.89 -7.77
C ASP A 117 -15.22 -7.88 -7.05
N VAL A 118 -14.27 -8.74 -7.44
CA VAL A 118 -12.92 -8.68 -6.87
C VAL A 118 -12.14 -7.60 -7.60
N VAL A 119 -11.69 -6.58 -6.88
CA VAL A 119 -10.98 -5.43 -7.45
C VAL A 119 -9.56 -5.39 -6.92
N GLY A 120 -8.58 -5.43 -7.81
CA GLY A 120 -7.17 -5.23 -7.52
C GLY A 120 -6.71 -3.90 -8.11
N PHE A 121 -5.74 -3.26 -7.47
CA PHE A 121 -5.11 -2.05 -8.00
C PHE A 121 -3.62 -2.11 -7.77
N ASP A 122 -2.88 -1.42 -8.64
CA ASP A 122 -1.45 -1.22 -8.45
C ASP A 122 -1.23 0.07 -7.66
N PRO A 123 -0.64 0.02 -6.45
CA PRO A 123 -0.29 1.23 -5.71
C PRO A 123 0.63 2.15 -6.53
N ARG A 124 0.74 3.42 -6.11
CA ARG A 124 1.65 4.38 -6.75
C ARG A 124 3.07 3.80 -6.77
N GLY A 125 3.71 3.80 -7.94
CA GLY A 125 5.07 3.27 -8.09
C GLY A 125 5.16 1.77 -8.31
N VAL A 126 4.04 1.07 -8.52
CA VAL A 126 3.97 -0.38 -8.65
C VAL A 126 3.38 -0.77 -10.01
N GLY A 127 3.86 -1.86 -10.61
CA GLY A 127 3.23 -2.50 -11.77
C GLY A 127 2.91 -1.52 -12.90
N ALA A 128 1.64 -1.47 -13.30
CA ALA A 128 1.14 -0.56 -14.33
C ALA A 128 0.94 0.90 -13.83
N SER A 129 0.98 1.15 -12.52
CA SER A 129 0.83 2.47 -11.90
C SER A 129 2.17 3.23 -11.78
N ARG A 130 2.81 3.50 -12.93
CA ARG A 130 4.07 4.26 -13.04
C ARG A 130 5.19 3.68 -12.16
N PRO A 131 5.76 2.51 -12.52
CA PRO A 131 6.63 1.74 -11.65
C PRO A 131 7.91 2.50 -11.29
N VAL A 132 8.33 2.39 -10.03
CA VAL A 132 9.60 2.92 -9.55
C VAL A 132 10.70 1.91 -9.86
N THR A 133 11.73 2.32 -10.58
CA THR A 133 12.92 1.52 -10.84
C THR A 133 14.06 2.03 -9.97
N CYS A 134 14.56 1.19 -9.06
CA CYS A 134 15.82 1.44 -8.38
C CYS A 134 16.93 0.74 -9.18
N GLU A 135 18.01 1.45 -9.53
CA GLU A 135 19.24 0.78 -9.95
C GLU A 135 19.63 -0.18 -8.83
N ALA A 136 19.89 -1.45 -9.16
CA ALA A 136 19.99 -2.54 -8.20
C ALA A 136 21.05 -2.29 -7.11
N GLY A 137 20.64 -1.60 -6.04
CA GLY A 137 21.11 -1.85 -4.69
C GLY A 137 20.53 -3.20 -4.33
N SER A 138 21.40 -4.20 -4.36
CA SER A 138 21.13 -5.63 -4.24
C SER A 138 19.92 -6.01 -3.38
N ALA A 139 19.35 -7.17 -3.72
CA ALA A 139 18.55 -8.05 -2.86
C ALA A 139 19.17 -8.37 -1.46
N GLY A 140 20.22 -7.64 -1.05
CA GLY A 140 20.83 -7.62 0.26
C GLY A 140 19.82 -7.36 1.38
N PHE A 141 18.91 -6.37 1.24
CA PHE A 141 17.91 -6.10 2.28
C PHE A 141 17.03 -7.32 2.58
N LEU A 142 16.49 -7.98 1.55
CA LEU A 142 15.68 -9.20 1.71
C LEU A 142 16.49 -10.42 2.16
N SER A 143 17.83 -10.34 2.14
CA SER A 143 18.72 -11.38 2.65
C SER A 143 19.18 -11.15 4.09
N HIS A 144 18.82 -10.03 4.70
CA HIS A 144 19.08 -9.76 6.12
C HIS A 144 17.93 -10.28 6.99
N ASP A 145 18.24 -10.59 8.25
CA ASP A 145 17.22 -10.83 9.25
C ASP A 145 16.41 -9.54 9.46
N LEU A 146 15.14 -9.56 9.10
CA LEU A 146 14.25 -8.40 9.21
C LEU A 146 13.64 -8.26 10.61
N ALA A 147 13.97 -9.17 11.53
CA ALA A 147 13.62 -9.12 12.95
C ALA A 147 14.90 -9.02 13.80
N PRO A 148 15.64 -7.90 13.73
CA PRO A 148 16.91 -7.78 14.45
C PRO A 148 16.70 -7.88 15.96
N ASP A 149 17.43 -8.79 16.61
CA ASP A 149 17.33 -9.05 18.04
C ASP A 149 18.31 -8.20 18.87
N ASP A 150 19.25 -7.51 18.20
CA ASP A 150 20.19 -6.60 18.84
C ASP A 150 20.44 -5.30 18.05
N PRO A 151 20.98 -4.25 18.71
CA PRO A 151 21.20 -2.96 18.08
C PRO A 151 22.21 -2.96 16.91
N ALA A 152 23.17 -3.88 16.87
CA ALA A 152 24.15 -3.97 15.80
C ALA A 152 23.54 -4.63 14.55
N GLU A 153 22.69 -5.63 14.75
CA GLU A 153 21.87 -6.22 13.71
C GLU A 153 20.87 -5.21 13.16
N ALA A 154 20.17 -4.47 14.04
CA ALA A 154 19.26 -3.41 13.64
C ALA A 154 19.96 -2.30 12.83
N ALA A 155 21.18 -1.93 13.20
CA ALA A 155 21.99 -0.97 12.45
C ALA A 155 22.38 -1.51 11.06
N THR A 156 22.66 -2.80 10.96
CA THR A 156 23.01 -3.48 9.70
C THR A 156 21.81 -3.54 8.75
N VAL A 157 20.63 -3.91 9.26
CA VAL A 157 19.36 -3.93 8.52
C VAL A 157 18.98 -2.52 8.07
N LEU A 158 19.12 -1.52 8.94
CA LEU A 158 18.84 -0.13 8.60
C LEU A 158 19.81 0.42 7.54
N ALA A 159 21.10 0.06 7.62
CA ALA A 159 22.09 0.41 6.62
C ALA A 159 21.80 -0.27 5.27
N ALA A 160 21.37 -1.53 5.27
CA ALA A 160 20.95 -2.23 4.07
C ALA A 160 19.67 -1.64 3.45
N ALA A 161 18.68 -1.29 4.28
CA ALA A 161 17.47 -0.58 3.86
C ALA A 161 17.78 0.80 3.26
N ALA A 162 18.82 1.48 3.78
CA ALA A 162 19.28 2.75 3.24
C ALA A 162 19.98 2.62 1.87
N MET A 163 20.57 1.45 1.55
CA MET A 163 21.18 1.18 0.24
C MET A 163 20.18 0.74 -0.83
N ASP A 164 18.98 0.31 -0.44
CA ASP A 164 17.82 0.11 -1.34
C ASP A 164 17.07 1.44 -1.61
N SER A 165 17.56 2.57 -1.08
CA SER A 165 17.09 3.87 -1.55
C SER A 165 17.37 3.94 -3.05
N CYS A 166 16.32 4.04 -3.86
CA CYS A 166 16.37 4.23 -5.30
C CYS A 166 17.57 5.10 -5.72
N GLY A 167 18.66 4.40 -6.05
CA GLY A 167 19.97 4.99 -6.26
C GLY A 167 19.90 5.83 -7.52
N ARG A 168 20.17 7.13 -7.36
CA ARG A 168 20.11 8.17 -8.40
C ARG A 168 18.73 8.35 -9.03
N SER A 169 17.82 8.86 -8.21
CA SER A 169 16.92 9.88 -8.77
C SER A 169 17.75 11.04 -9.36
N PRO A 170 17.25 11.76 -10.39
CA PRO A 170 17.72 13.13 -10.65
C PRO A 170 17.72 13.93 -9.34
N PRO A 171 18.46 15.03 -9.20
CA PRO A 171 18.71 15.76 -7.93
C PRO A 171 17.45 16.24 -7.16
N SER A 172 16.24 15.90 -7.61
CA SER A 172 14.95 16.30 -7.07
C SER A 172 14.22 15.25 -6.20
N CYS A 173 14.67 13.98 -6.08
CA CYS A 173 14.00 13.02 -5.18
C CYS A 173 14.82 12.84 -3.87
N PRO A 174 14.34 13.32 -2.72
CA PRO A 174 15.04 13.16 -1.44
C PRO A 174 14.99 11.69 -0.98
N PRO A 175 15.99 11.21 -0.23
CA PRO A 175 16.00 9.85 0.31
C PRO A 175 14.76 9.61 1.19
N CYS A 176 14.09 8.46 1.03
CA CYS A 176 13.02 8.02 1.93
C CYS A 176 13.67 7.47 3.22
N PRO A 177 13.50 8.10 4.40
CA PRO A 177 13.93 7.50 5.64
C PRO A 177 12.85 6.51 6.15
N GLY A 178 13.22 5.24 6.32
CA GLY A 178 12.42 4.23 7.01
C GLY A 178 11.69 3.22 6.11
N SER A 179 11.44 2.03 6.66
CA SER A 179 10.94 0.81 6.01
C SER A 179 9.44 0.80 5.64
N ALA A 180 8.75 1.95 5.63
CA ALA A 180 7.30 1.94 5.73
C ALA A 180 6.57 2.21 4.40
N THR A 181 5.45 1.53 4.24
CA THR A 181 4.24 1.84 3.44
C THR A 181 3.99 3.34 3.21
N SER A 182 4.44 4.21 4.12
CA SER A 182 4.46 5.67 3.97
C SER A 182 5.14 6.23 2.72
N CYS A 183 6.19 5.57 2.19
CA CYS A 183 6.87 6.03 0.97
C CYS A 183 5.94 5.86 -0.25
N SER A 184 5.04 4.86 -0.24
CA SER A 184 3.99 4.64 -1.26
C SER A 184 2.95 5.79 -1.32
N CYS A 185 2.68 6.47 -0.20
CA CYS A 185 1.53 7.38 -0.12
C CYS A 185 1.85 8.88 -0.16
N ARG A 186 3.03 9.35 0.30
CA ARG A 186 3.26 10.80 0.50
C ARG A 186 4.48 11.39 -0.21
N ARG A 187 5.43 10.58 -0.72
CA ARG A 187 6.71 11.09 -1.27
C ARG A 187 7.11 10.59 -2.67
N VAL A 188 6.40 9.63 -3.26
CA VAL A 188 6.50 9.32 -4.72
C VAL A 188 6.34 10.60 -5.57
N SER A 189 5.69 11.62 -4.98
CA SER A 189 5.39 12.93 -5.55
C SER A 189 6.56 13.75 -6.07
N ARG A 190 7.80 13.41 -5.70
CA ARG A 190 9.00 14.20 -6.03
C ARG A 190 9.97 13.51 -6.99
N CYS A 191 9.68 12.29 -7.42
CA CYS A 191 10.53 11.55 -8.35
C CYS A 191 10.12 11.86 -9.80
N ARG A 192 10.94 12.64 -10.52
CA ARG A 192 10.78 12.90 -11.96
C ARG A 192 11.38 11.76 -12.80
N ARG A 193 10.74 11.46 -13.94
CA ARG A 193 11.15 10.45 -14.93
C ARG A 193 12.58 10.63 -15.44
N THR A 194 13.28 9.52 -15.62
CA THR A 194 14.26 9.34 -16.70
C THR A 194 13.56 8.58 -17.83
N THR A 195 13.35 9.23 -18.97
CA THR A 195 12.87 8.56 -20.19
C THR A 195 13.99 7.71 -20.78
N ALA A 196 13.79 6.40 -20.89
CA ALA A 196 14.63 5.58 -21.77
C ALA A 196 14.42 6.01 -23.24
N PRO A 197 15.48 6.07 -24.07
CA PRO A 197 15.34 6.44 -25.48
C PRO A 197 14.54 5.37 -26.23
N GLY A 198 13.48 5.83 -26.91
CA GLY A 198 12.53 4.99 -27.64
C GLY A 198 13.18 4.19 -28.76
N ARG A 199 12.72 2.95 -28.93
CA ARG A 199 13.00 2.11 -30.09
C ARG A 199 11.84 2.30 -31.08
N SER A 200 12.12 2.92 -32.22
CA SER A 200 11.15 3.07 -33.32
C SER A 200 10.76 1.71 -33.89
N PRO A 201 9.48 1.48 -34.27
CA PRO A 201 9.07 0.27 -34.96
C PRO A 201 9.56 0.28 -36.41
N LYS A 202 9.98 -0.89 -36.91
CA LYS A 202 10.11 -1.21 -38.33
C LYS A 202 8.89 -2.01 -38.77
#